data_AF-A0A6I6AEK2-F1
#
_entry.id   AF-A0A6I6AEK2-F1
#
_cell.length_a   1.000
_cell.length_b   1.000
_cell.length_c   1.000
_cell.angle_alpha   90.00
_cell.angle_beta   90.00
_cell.angle_gamma   90.00
#
_symmetry.space_group_name_H-M   'P 1'
#
loop_
_entity.id
_entity.type
_entity.pdbx_description
1 polymer ?
#
loop_
_entity_poly.entity_id
_entity_poly.type
_entity_poly.pdbx_seq_one_letter_code
_entity_poly.pdbx_strand_id
1 'polypeptide(L)'
;MEDLRTLVLDTLYDRIRNERSNCFAVNEAGMELIKRDNDVLPIIESILSEIVEPALKCHDKQKDIDLAQKLRVDIKFVSTSPFSGLAYVLGAYWIISTKSNQLEHAFQFMNQCNNELLAEAIKIIPIFFMIVEGNYNFGIEPPTSLLNFVKEKEIHESARVREAAARALPRIDLPPMPY
;
A
#
# COMPACT_ATOMS: atom_id res chain seq x y z
N MET A 1 5.67 -26.57 2.16
CA MET A 1 4.77 -25.46 2.48
C MET A 1 5.65 -24.27 2.78
N GLU A 2 5.57 -23.25 1.94
CA GLU A 2 6.23 -21.97 2.21
C GLU A 2 5.52 -21.31 3.41
N ASP A 3 6.27 -20.84 4.39
CA ASP A 3 5.70 -20.17 5.55
C ASP A 3 5.16 -18.80 5.11
N LEU A 4 3.83 -18.63 5.15
CA LEU A 4 3.15 -17.39 4.74
C LEU A 4 3.67 -16.18 5.53
N ARG A 5 4.05 -16.35 6.80
CA ARG A 5 4.63 -15.26 7.59
C ARG A 5 5.99 -14.85 7.03
N THR A 6 6.82 -15.82 6.64
CA THR A 6 8.10 -15.57 5.97
C THR A 6 7.91 -14.83 4.65
N LEU A 7 6.93 -15.22 3.82
CA LEU A 7 6.63 -14.51 2.58
C LEU A 7 6.27 -13.03 2.80
N VAL A 8 5.42 -12.73 3.78
CA VAL A 8 5.05 -11.34 4.11
C VAL A 8 6.25 -10.54 4.62
N LEU A 9 7.11 -11.14 5.46
CA LEU A 9 8.33 -10.49 5.95
C LEU A 9 9.36 -10.28 4.83
N ASP A 10 9.55 -11.25 3.94
CA ASP A 10 10.45 -11.14 2.79
C ASP A 10 9.96 -10.07 1.82
N THR A 11 8.64 -9.95 1.65
CA THR A 11 8.02 -8.83 0.95
C THR A 11 8.34 -7.52 1.65
N LEU A 12 8.02 -7.39 2.95
CA LEU A 12 8.15 -6.16 3.71
C LEU A 12 9.58 -5.60 3.69
N TYR A 13 10.57 -6.48 3.86
CA TYR A 13 11.99 -6.12 3.90
C TYR A 13 12.68 -6.19 2.52
N ASP A 14 11.97 -6.56 1.45
CA ASP A 14 12.52 -6.70 0.10
C ASP A 14 13.80 -7.57 0.08
N ARG A 15 13.74 -8.74 0.76
CA ARG A 15 14.91 -9.61 0.99
C ARG A 15 15.30 -10.45 -0.21
N ILE A 16 14.35 -10.74 -1.10
CA ILE A 16 14.56 -11.53 -2.31
C ILE A 16 14.77 -10.56 -3.48
N ARG A 17 15.99 -10.05 -3.63
CA ARG A 17 16.37 -9.22 -4.79
C ARG A 17 16.96 -10.10 -5.88
N ASN A 18 16.38 -10.05 -7.08
CA ASN A 18 17.00 -10.63 -8.26
C ASN A 18 18.30 -9.87 -8.57
N GLU A 19 19.44 -10.56 -8.64
CA GLU A 19 20.75 -9.99 -9.00
C GLU A 19 20.80 -9.45 -10.45
N ARG A 20 19.78 -9.79 -11.26
CA ARG A 20 19.61 -9.30 -12.64
C ARG A 20 19.13 -7.85 -12.62
N SER A 21 20.10 -6.98 -12.41
CA SER A 21 19.99 -5.53 -12.30
C SER A 21 19.50 -4.90 -13.60
N ASN A 22 18.19 -4.77 -13.75
CA ASN A 22 17.59 -3.69 -14.52
C ASN A 22 17.25 -2.54 -13.56
N CYS A 23 17.17 -1.31 -14.07
CA CYS A 23 16.94 -0.08 -13.29
C CYS A 23 15.60 -0.05 -12.52
N PHE A 24 14.79 -1.10 -12.63
CA PHE A 24 13.51 -1.30 -11.97
C PHE A 24 13.59 -2.58 -11.12
N ALA A 25 13.86 -2.44 -9.82
CA ALA A 25 13.79 -3.55 -8.89
C ALA A 25 12.32 -3.87 -8.60
N VAL A 26 11.89 -5.08 -8.97
CA VAL A 26 10.57 -5.62 -8.64
C VAL A 26 10.72 -6.48 -7.38
N ASN A 27 9.83 -6.28 -6.41
CA ASN A 27 9.77 -7.12 -5.22
C ASN A 27 9.05 -8.43 -5.55
N GLU A 28 9.82 -9.45 -5.91
CA GLU A 28 9.29 -10.77 -6.33
C GLU A 28 8.43 -11.43 -5.24
N ALA A 29 8.85 -11.32 -3.98
CA ALA A 29 8.07 -11.81 -2.85
C ALA A 29 6.71 -11.10 -2.77
N GLY A 30 6.68 -9.80 -3.04
CA GLY A 30 5.45 -9.03 -3.14
C GLY A 30 4.54 -9.49 -4.28
N MET A 31 5.12 -9.78 -5.45
CA MET A 31 4.36 -10.32 -6.58
C MET A 31 3.77 -11.70 -6.28
N GLU A 32 4.47 -12.53 -5.52
CA GLU A 32 3.97 -13.82 -5.07
C GLU A 32 2.93 -13.69 -3.96
N LEU A 33 3.08 -12.72 -3.07
CA LEU A 33 2.12 -12.41 -2.01
C LEU A 33 0.76 -12.01 -2.61
N ILE A 34 0.73 -11.16 -3.65
CA ILE A 34 -0.49 -10.71 -4.31
C ILE A 34 -1.34 -11.87 -4.87
N LYS A 35 -0.70 -12.99 -5.25
CA LYS A 35 -1.41 -14.16 -5.80
C LYS A 35 -2.10 -15.01 -4.75
N ARG A 36 -1.77 -14.82 -3.46
CA ARG A 36 -2.33 -15.62 -2.36
C ARG A 36 -3.83 -15.36 -2.17
N ASP A 37 -4.46 -16.23 -1.39
CA ASP A 37 -5.87 -16.13 -1.05
C ASP A 37 -6.06 -15.42 0.30
N ASN A 38 -7.30 -15.38 0.80
CA ASN A 38 -7.63 -14.63 2.01
C ASN A 38 -7.01 -15.17 3.31
N ASP A 39 -6.44 -16.37 3.29
CA ASP A 39 -5.76 -17.00 4.43
C ASP A 39 -4.53 -16.22 4.91
N VAL A 40 -3.92 -15.41 4.02
CA VAL A 40 -2.78 -14.55 4.36
C VAL A 40 -3.19 -13.21 5.00
N LEU A 41 -4.45 -12.78 4.89
CA LEU A 41 -4.89 -11.47 5.40
C LEU A 41 -4.63 -11.31 6.92
N PRO A 42 -4.97 -12.27 7.80
CA PRO A 42 -4.68 -12.14 9.23
C PRO A 42 -3.18 -12.03 9.54
N ILE A 43 -2.34 -12.64 8.70
CA ILE A 43 -0.88 -12.60 8.85
C ILE A 43 -0.36 -11.22 8.46
N ILE A 44 -0.87 -10.65 7.37
CA ILE A 44 -0.56 -9.28 6.96
C ILE A 44 -0.99 -8.30 8.07
N GLU A 45 -2.21 -8.41 8.58
CA GLU A 45 -2.74 -7.56 9.66
C GLU A 45 -1.87 -7.64 10.92
N SER A 46 -1.52 -8.84 11.37
CA SER A 46 -0.59 -9.06 12.50
C SER A 46 0.75 -8.35 12.27
N ILE A 47 1.37 -8.49 11.10
CA ILE A 47 2.65 -7.83 10.79
C ILE A 47 2.50 -6.31 10.72
N LEU A 48 1.42 -5.82 10.12
CA LEU A 48 1.13 -4.40 10.03
C LEU A 48 1.01 -3.78 11.44
N SER A 49 0.25 -4.40 12.33
CA SER A 49 0.05 -3.90 13.70
C SER A 49 1.26 -4.11 14.63
N GLU A 50 1.93 -5.28 14.56
CA GLU A 50 3.03 -5.62 15.49
C GLU A 50 4.37 -4.99 15.10
N ILE A 51 4.63 -4.81 13.80
CA ILE A 51 5.95 -4.43 13.28
C ILE A 51 5.89 -3.09 12.59
N VAL A 52 4.96 -2.91 11.65
CA VAL A 52 4.95 -1.73 10.78
C VAL A 52 4.48 -0.49 11.52
N GLU A 53 3.34 -0.56 12.21
CA GLU A 53 2.77 0.57 12.93
C GLU A 53 3.72 1.17 13.97
N PRO A 54 4.35 0.38 14.88
CA PRO A 54 5.30 0.92 15.84
C PRO A 54 6.51 1.57 15.17
N ALA A 55 7.04 0.97 14.11
CA ALA A 55 8.19 1.49 13.39
C ALA A 55 7.87 2.81 12.64
N LEU A 56 6.69 2.93 12.03
CA LEU A 56 6.24 4.18 11.41
C LEU A 56 6.03 5.29 12.45
N LYS A 57 5.47 4.95 13.62
CA LYS A 57 5.27 5.92 14.71
C LYS A 57 6.58 6.44 15.28
N CYS A 58 7.60 5.60 15.36
CA CYS A 58 8.94 5.96 15.83
C CYS A 58 9.84 6.51 14.72
N HIS A 59 9.35 6.61 13.48
CA HIS A 59 10.17 7.04 12.35
C HIS A 59 10.55 8.51 12.47
N ASP A 60 11.85 8.76 12.42
CA ASP A 60 12.42 10.10 12.54
C ASP A 60 12.22 10.88 11.23
N LYS A 61 11.27 11.81 11.25
CA LYS A 61 10.97 12.72 10.13
C LYS A 61 12.16 13.62 9.77
N GLN A 62 13.17 13.76 10.63
CA GLN A 62 14.38 14.50 10.29
C GLN A 62 15.10 13.88 9.08
N LYS A 63 15.07 12.55 8.93
CA LYS A 63 15.64 11.87 7.76
C LYS A 63 14.94 12.25 6.45
N ASP A 64 13.61 12.43 6.50
CA ASP A 64 12.83 12.90 5.34
C ASP A 64 13.18 14.35 5.00
N ILE A 65 13.31 15.21 6.01
CA ILE A 65 13.72 16.62 5.85
C ILE A 65 15.09 16.70 5.19
N ASP A 66 16.07 15.97 5.74
CA ASP A 66 17.46 15.99 5.26
C ASP A 66 17.55 15.48 3.82
N LEU A 67 16.83 14.41 3.50
CA LEU A 67 16.79 13.87 2.14
C LEU A 67 16.10 14.83 1.16
N ALA A 68 15.01 15.49 1.56
CA ALA A 68 14.34 16.49 0.74
C ALA A 68 15.24 17.69 0.45
N GLN A 69 15.96 18.19 1.46
CA GLN A 69 16.94 19.26 1.30
C GLN A 69 18.06 18.83 0.34
N LYS A 70 18.59 17.61 0.51
CA LYS A 70 19.65 17.06 -0.36
C LYS A 70 19.20 16.96 -1.81
N LEU A 71 17.96 16.51 -2.04
CA LEU A 71 17.38 16.36 -3.38
C LEU A 71 16.81 17.67 -3.96
N ARG A 72 16.76 18.75 -3.17
CA ARG A 72 16.15 20.04 -3.52
C ARG A 72 14.70 19.91 -3.99
N VAL A 73 13.97 19.00 -3.36
CA VAL A 73 12.53 18.81 -3.57
C VAL A 73 11.78 19.16 -2.29
N ASP A 74 10.48 19.41 -2.43
CA ASP A 74 9.61 19.56 -1.27
C ASP A 74 9.55 18.23 -0.49
N ILE A 75 9.60 18.30 0.84
CA ILE A 75 9.55 17.12 1.73
C ILE A 75 8.34 16.23 1.45
N LYS A 76 7.25 16.80 0.95
CA LYS A 76 6.05 16.06 0.58
C LYS A 76 6.24 15.07 -0.59
N PHE A 77 7.40 15.10 -1.25
CA PHE A 77 7.82 14.18 -2.31
C PHE A 77 8.84 13.13 -1.83
N VAL A 78 9.22 13.17 -0.55
CA VAL A 78 10.19 12.26 0.04
C VAL A 78 9.50 11.39 1.09
N SER A 79 9.80 10.09 1.07
CA SER A 79 9.37 9.14 2.10
C SER A 79 10.49 8.14 2.32
N THR A 80 11.14 8.21 3.48
CA THR A 80 12.16 7.24 3.90
C THR A 80 11.55 6.13 4.73
N SER A 81 10.39 5.60 4.31
CA SER A 81 9.73 4.47 4.99
C SER A 81 10.77 3.44 5.47
N PRO A 82 10.74 3.03 6.75
CA PRO A 82 11.70 2.08 7.29
C PRO A 82 11.62 0.70 6.61
N PHE A 83 10.57 0.46 5.81
CA PHE A 83 10.34 -0.75 5.05
C PHE A 83 10.27 -0.43 3.56
N SER A 84 11.23 -0.93 2.79
CA SER A 84 11.32 -0.78 1.33
C SER A 84 10.18 -1.48 0.60
N GLY A 85 9.64 -2.58 1.15
CA GLY A 85 8.58 -3.36 0.53
C GLY A 85 7.17 -3.08 1.06
N LEU A 86 6.97 -2.08 1.91
CA LEU A 86 5.66 -1.79 2.50
C LEU A 86 4.57 -1.55 1.45
N ALA A 87 4.91 -0.89 0.33
CA ALA A 87 3.96 -0.66 -0.76
C ALA A 87 3.43 -1.97 -1.35
N TYR A 88 4.26 -3.01 -1.46
CA TYR A 88 3.85 -4.32 -1.93
C TYR A 88 2.98 -5.06 -0.92
N VAL A 89 3.29 -4.98 0.38
CA VAL A 89 2.45 -5.58 1.44
C VAL A 89 1.06 -4.95 1.43
N LEU A 90 0.98 -3.62 1.41
CA LEU A 90 -0.28 -2.88 1.41
C LEU A 90 -1.06 -3.07 0.11
N GLY A 91 -0.37 -3.09 -1.03
CA GLY A 91 -0.98 -3.40 -2.32
C GLY A 91 -1.58 -4.80 -2.36
N ALA A 92 -0.81 -5.80 -1.91
CA ALA A 92 -1.30 -7.17 -1.78
C ALA A 92 -2.52 -7.25 -0.85
N TYR A 93 -2.49 -6.57 0.29
CA TYR A 93 -3.61 -6.51 1.21
C TYR A 93 -4.91 -6.03 0.53
N TRP A 94 -4.86 -4.93 -0.22
CA TRP A 94 -6.03 -4.43 -0.93
C TRP A 94 -6.48 -5.36 -2.06
N ILE A 95 -5.54 -5.87 -2.86
CA ILE A 95 -5.88 -6.75 -3.99
C ILE A 95 -6.53 -8.05 -3.50
N ILE A 96 -5.96 -8.69 -2.48
CA ILE A 96 -6.49 -9.91 -1.88
C ILE A 96 -7.86 -9.63 -1.24
N SER A 97 -7.99 -8.53 -0.49
CA SER A 97 -9.26 -8.14 0.11
C SER A 97 -10.36 -7.91 -0.93
N THR A 98 -10.03 -7.28 -2.07
CA THR A 98 -10.96 -7.11 -3.19
C THR A 98 -11.32 -8.45 -3.82
N LYS A 99 -10.32 -9.26 -4.20
CA LYS A 99 -10.51 -10.59 -4.84
C LYS A 99 -11.36 -11.52 -3.99
N SER A 100 -11.23 -11.45 -2.66
CA SER A 100 -11.91 -12.33 -1.72
C SER A 100 -13.16 -11.74 -1.05
N ASN A 101 -13.66 -10.59 -1.53
CA ASN A 101 -14.82 -9.90 -0.96
C ASN A 101 -14.70 -9.60 0.55
N GLN A 102 -13.48 -9.28 1.02
CA GLN A 102 -13.16 -8.93 2.42
C GLN A 102 -12.93 -7.43 2.63
N LEU A 103 -13.36 -6.57 1.69
CA LEU A 103 -13.08 -5.13 1.77
C LEU A 103 -13.67 -4.44 2.99
N GLU A 104 -14.84 -4.87 3.47
CA GLU A 104 -15.43 -4.29 4.69
C GLU A 104 -14.53 -4.52 5.91
N HIS A 105 -14.04 -5.75 6.08
CA HIS A 105 -13.05 -6.09 7.11
C HIS A 105 -11.77 -5.27 6.92
N ALA A 106 -11.28 -5.16 5.66
CA ALA A 106 -10.09 -4.39 5.36
C ALA A 106 -10.22 -2.90 5.72
N PHE A 107 -11.39 -2.30 5.47
CA PHE A 107 -11.68 -0.92 5.87
C PHE A 107 -11.73 -0.77 7.38
N GLN A 108 -12.37 -1.72 8.09
CA GLN A 108 -12.43 -1.71 9.56
C GLN A 108 -11.03 -1.76 10.16
N PHE A 109 -10.18 -2.68 9.70
CA PHE A 109 -8.78 -2.79 10.13
C PHE A 109 -8.00 -1.49 9.86
N MET A 110 -8.04 -0.98 8.63
CA MET A 110 -7.29 0.23 8.25
C MET A 110 -7.75 1.48 9.00
N ASN A 111 -9.03 1.55 9.40
CA ASN A 111 -9.56 2.64 10.23
C ASN A 111 -9.11 2.56 11.69
N GLN A 112 -8.67 1.40 12.17
CA GLN A 112 -8.14 1.20 13.51
C GLN A 112 -6.63 1.42 13.59
N CYS A 113 -5.93 1.26 12.47
CA CYS A 113 -4.51 1.57 12.34
C CYS A 113 -4.22 3.06 12.60
N ASN A 114 -2.97 3.35 12.97
CA ASN A 114 -2.53 4.73 13.09
C ASN A 114 -2.58 5.51 11.77
N ASN A 115 -2.57 6.84 11.89
CA ASN A 115 -2.68 7.76 10.76
C ASN A 115 -1.53 7.63 9.75
N GLU A 116 -0.35 7.25 10.20
CA GLU A 116 0.82 7.03 9.35
C GLU A 116 0.58 5.84 8.41
N LEU A 117 0.18 4.69 8.96
CA LEU A 117 -0.09 3.47 8.18
C LEU A 117 -1.29 3.65 7.26
N LEU A 118 -2.40 4.22 7.76
CA LEU A 118 -3.58 4.49 6.95
C LEU A 118 -3.24 5.39 5.74
N ALA A 119 -2.43 6.43 5.96
CA ALA A 119 -2.01 7.31 4.86
C ALA A 119 -1.14 6.56 3.84
N GLU A 120 -0.20 5.71 4.26
CA GLU A 120 0.58 4.88 3.32
C GLU A 120 -0.31 3.89 2.55
N ALA A 121 -1.29 3.28 3.22
CA ALA A 121 -2.23 2.35 2.61
C ALA A 121 -3.09 3.02 1.53
N ILE A 122 -3.52 4.27 1.74
CA ILE A 122 -4.29 5.03 0.76
C ILE A 122 -3.43 5.42 -0.45
N LYS A 123 -2.19 5.88 -0.21
CA LYS A 123 -1.29 6.35 -1.29
C LYS A 123 -1.03 5.30 -2.36
N ILE A 124 -1.00 4.02 -1.98
CA ILE A 124 -0.64 2.94 -2.90
C ILE A 124 -1.83 2.41 -3.71
N ILE A 125 -3.08 2.73 -3.33
CA ILE A 125 -4.27 2.25 -4.04
C ILE A 125 -4.19 2.53 -5.55
N PRO A 126 -3.91 3.77 -6.02
CA PRO A 126 -3.80 4.03 -7.46
C PRO A 126 -2.75 3.16 -8.17
N ILE A 127 -1.65 2.82 -7.51
CA ILE A 127 -0.55 2.04 -8.12
C ILE A 127 -1.01 0.61 -8.42
N PHE A 128 -1.82 0.03 -7.54
CA PHE A 128 -2.29 -1.35 -7.66
C PHE A 128 -3.59 -1.48 -8.45
N PHE A 129 -4.38 -0.41 -8.58
CA PHE A 129 -5.65 -0.42 -9.31
C PHE A 129 -5.65 0.45 -10.57
N MET A 130 -4.48 0.92 -11.04
CA MET A 130 -4.39 1.65 -12.30
C MET A 130 -4.49 0.74 -13.53
N ILE A 131 -4.89 1.31 -14.64
CA ILE A 131 -4.86 0.68 -15.96
C ILE A 131 -3.44 0.80 -16.54
N VAL A 132 -2.85 -0.34 -16.86
CA VAL A 132 -1.57 -0.49 -17.55
C VAL A 132 -1.84 -1.24 -18.85
N GLU A 133 -1.45 -0.65 -19.98
CA GLU A 133 -1.59 -1.28 -21.31
C GLU A 133 -3.03 -1.74 -21.64
N GLY A 134 -4.03 -1.00 -21.16
CA GLY A 134 -5.45 -1.26 -21.45
C GLY A 134 -6.12 -2.27 -20.51
N ASN A 135 -5.43 -2.80 -19.50
CA ASN A 135 -5.99 -3.64 -18.45
C ASN A 135 -5.57 -3.15 -17.06
N TYR A 136 -6.32 -3.51 -16.02
CA TYR A 136 -5.89 -3.24 -14.65
C TYR A 136 -4.57 -3.95 -14.33
N ASN A 137 -3.66 -3.26 -13.62
CA ASN A 137 -2.28 -3.70 -13.33
C ASN A 137 -2.19 -5.13 -12.76
N PHE A 138 -3.17 -5.54 -11.96
CA PHE A 138 -3.28 -6.90 -11.40
C PHE A 138 -4.57 -7.63 -11.83
N GLY A 139 -5.20 -7.19 -12.92
CA GLY A 139 -6.44 -7.75 -13.43
C GLY A 139 -7.66 -7.54 -12.53
N ILE A 140 -7.53 -6.74 -11.47
CA ILE A 140 -8.60 -6.42 -10.52
C ILE A 140 -9.01 -4.96 -10.70
N GLU A 141 -10.29 -4.77 -10.98
CA GLU A 141 -10.93 -3.46 -11.03
C GLU A 141 -11.17 -2.91 -9.61
N PRO A 142 -10.93 -1.61 -9.36
CA PRO A 142 -11.25 -1.01 -8.08
C PRO A 142 -12.78 -0.95 -7.89
N PRO A 143 -13.34 -1.60 -6.86
CA PRO A 143 -14.78 -1.54 -6.61
C PRO A 143 -15.17 -0.17 -6.07
N THR A 144 -16.41 0.26 -6.34
CA THR A 144 -16.96 1.54 -5.87
C THR A 144 -16.82 1.75 -4.36
N SER A 145 -16.88 0.67 -3.56
CA SER A 145 -16.66 0.71 -2.11
C SER A 145 -15.26 1.18 -1.73
N LEU A 146 -14.23 0.79 -2.48
CA LEU A 146 -12.85 1.26 -2.28
C LEU A 146 -12.71 2.74 -2.61
N LEU A 147 -13.37 3.23 -3.66
CA LEU A 147 -13.40 4.66 -3.97
C LEU A 147 -14.13 5.47 -2.90
N ASN A 148 -15.28 5.00 -2.44
CA ASN A 148 -16.02 5.64 -1.35
C ASN A 148 -15.18 5.71 -0.08
N PHE A 149 -14.48 4.62 0.26
CA PHE A 149 -13.54 4.60 1.37
C PHE A 149 -12.47 5.69 1.22
N VAL A 150 -11.80 5.81 0.06
CA VAL A 150 -10.79 6.86 -0.16
C VAL A 150 -11.41 8.27 -0.09
N LYS A 151 -12.60 8.47 -0.67
CA LYS A 151 -13.32 9.75 -0.66
C LYS A 151 -13.69 10.19 0.76
N GLU A 152 -14.13 9.27 1.61
CA GLU A 152 -14.41 9.55 3.03
C GLU A 152 -13.15 10.05 3.77
N LYS A 153 -11.95 9.68 3.32
CA LYS A 153 -10.68 10.11 3.92
C LYS A 153 -10.26 11.53 3.53
N GLU A 154 -10.89 12.16 2.54
CA GLU A 154 -10.60 13.56 2.18
C GLU A 154 -10.98 14.54 3.30
N ILE A 155 -11.93 14.17 4.17
CA ILE A 155 -12.37 14.99 5.32
C ILE A 155 -11.85 14.47 6.68
N HIS A 156 -10.87 13.56 6.67
CA HIS A 156 -10.29 12.97 7.88
C HIS A 156 -9.64 14.04 8.79
N GLU A 157 -9.57 13.84 10.11
CA GLU A 157 -8.97 14.82 11.03
C GLU A 157 -7.45 15.01 10.81
N SER A 158 -6.76 13.93 10.43
CA SER A 158 -5.33 13.95 10.11
C SER A 158 -5.06 14.55 8.73
N ALA A 159 -4.26 15.63 8.70
CA ALA A 159 -3.83 16.27 7.45
C ALA A 159 -3.10 15.29 6.51
N ARG A 160 -2.29 14.37 7.06
CA ARG A 160 -1.56 13.37 6.27
C ARG A 160 -2.50 12.41 5.54
N VAL A 161 -3.57 11.99 6.21
CA VAL A 161 -4.59 11.10 5.63
C VAL A 161 -5.39 11.84 4.55
N ARG A 162 -5.79 13.10 4.81
CA ARG A 162 -6.47 13.94 3.80
C ARG A 162 -5.61 14.14 2.55
N GLU A 163 -4.34 14.47 2.72
CA GLU A 163 -3.42 14.67 1.60
C GLU A 163 -3.19 13.37 0.80
N ALA A 164 -3.09 12.22 1.49
CA ALA A 164 -3.00 10.93 0.83
C ALA A 164 -4.25 10.65 -0.02
N ALA A 165 -5.44 10.86 0.55
CA ALA A 165 -6.71 10.68 -0.14
C ALA A 165 -6.86 11.62 -1.35
N ALA A 166 -6.62 12.91 -1.16
CA ALA A 166 -6.72 13.92 -2.23
C ALA A 166 -5.75 13.66 -3.39
N ARG A 167 -4.59 13.04 -3.12
CA ARG A 167 -3.64 12.62 -4.17
C ARG A 167 -4.02 11.30 -4.82
N ALA A 168 -4.62 10.38 -4.07
CA ALA A 168 -4.96 9.06 -4.55
C ALA A 168 -6.21 9.10 -5.43
N LEU A 169 -7.29 9.74 -4.96
CA LEU A 169 -8.60 9.74 -5.60
C LEU A 169 -8.61 10.09 -7.10
N PRO A 170 -7.94 11.16 -7.59
CA PRO A 170 -7.96 11.50 -9.02
C PRO A 170 -7.14 10.54 -9.90
N ARG A 171 -6.44 9.56 -9.31
CA ARG A 171 -5.58 8.58 -9.99
C ARG A 171 -6.13 7.15 -9.93
N ILE A 172 -7.30 6.95 -9.32
CA ILE A 172 -7.96 5.64 -9.33
C ILE A 172 -8.73 5.52 -10.63
N ASP A 173 -8.30 4.62 -11.50
CA ASP A 173 -8.95 4.39 -12.79
C ASP A 173 -10.28 3.65 -12.60
N LEU A 174 -11.38 4.35 -12.85
CA LEU A 174 -12.72 3.79 -12.74
C LEU A 174 -13.08 2.89 -13.94
N PRO A 175 -13.94 1.87 -13.74
CA PRO A 175 -14.62 1.20 -14.83
C PRO A 175 -15.18 2.20 -15.85
N PRO A 176 -15.07 1.93 -17.16
CA PRO A 176 -15.97 2.58 -18.10
C PRO A 176 -17.41 2.24 -17.69
N MET A 177 -18.25 3.26 -17.47
CA MET A 177 -19.66 3.07 -17.15
C MET A 177 -20.33 2.27 -18.29
N PRO A 178 -21.07 1.19 -18.00
CA PRO A 178 -21.83 0.49 -19.04
C PRO A 178 -22.89 1.45 -19.59
N TYR A 179 -22.86 1.67 -20.91
CA TYR A 179 -23.87 2.43 -21.66
C TYR A 179 -25.19 1.69 -21.75
#